data_AF-A0A2C5XV31-F1
#
_entry.id   AF-A0A2C5XV31-F1
#
_cell.length_a   1.000
_cell.length_b   1.000
_cell.length_c   1.000
_cell.angle_alpha   90.00
_cell.angle_beta   90.00
_cell.angle_gamma   90.00
#
_symmetry.space_group_name_H-M   'P 1'
#
loop_
_entity.id
_entity.type
_entity.pdbx_description
1 polymer ?
#
loop_
_entity_poly.entity_id
_entity_poly.type
_entity_poly.pdbx_seq_one_letter_code
_entity_poly.pdbx_strand_id
1 'polypeptide(L)'
;MKRLGSKAAVFIALTSLLAGAVPSIFECARNPCYNDLLYMSGSTAHLKSDCLSGKLSPGIKDIVIARAFLPSNPGCGHESRRKTRTYTSNDFRPVCDCLIPALVPRHCDSTRCYTELFEAADKSILTLREQCGTYQGKDVSIPMSSLQSQPTCGAQHGDTLVLNEDDYRDVCNCIRSSYDKAYPASDRVISGHMLSEHYIDVFLHIIVLSKSSLRAKRYKRKGELESEFRHLVQPLAETGIKFVVKSIDLTVDATWAMGKNNEAMRKALHKGDNRDLNFYMIDTLNGMDRDFAPLTRTLKTYCTPPSMSDVWKSERIGDPILDGCIVTTGVTQHTTSMALQRWIGTCKLETK
;
A
#
# COMPACT_ATOMS: atom_id res chain seq x y z
N MET A 1 -19.36 45.17 -42.04
CA MET A 1 -18.13 44.41 -41.73
C MET A 1 -17.73 44.66 -40.28
N LYS A 2 -18.12 43.76 -39.35
CA LYS A 2 -17.72 43.82 -37.93
C LYS A 2 -16.79 42.63 -37.66
N ARG A 3 -15.56 42.91 -37.23
CA ARG A 3 -14.55 41.90 -36.89
C ARG A 3 -14.93 41.21 -35.57
N LEU A 4 -15.14 39.89 -35.60
CA LEU A 4 -15.15 39.06 -34.40
C LEU A 4 -13.71 38.74 -34.01
N GLY A 5 -13.29 39.22 -32.85
CA GLY A 5 -12.02 38.85 -32.21
C GLY A 5 -12.16 37.50 -31.51
N SER A 6 -11.32 36.54 -31.93
CA SER A 6 -11.19 35.23 -31.31
C SER A 6 -10.47 35.36 -29.96
N LYS A 7 -11.15 35.03 -28.86
CA LYS A 7 -10.52 34.89 -27.54
C LYS A 7 -10.05 33.44 -27.40
N ALA A 8 -8.73 33.24 -27.42
CA ALA A 8 -8.11 31.98 -27.08
C ALA A 8 -8.37 31.67 -25.59
N ALA A 9 -9.06 30.57 -25.32
CA ALA A 9 -9.22 30.04 -23.98
C ALA A 9 -7.90 29.35 -23.57
N VAL A 10 -7.19 29.93 -22.61
CA VAL A 10 -6.05 29.29 -21.96
C VAL A 10 -6.60 28.28 -20.95
N PHE A 11 -6.52 26.99 -21.28
CA PHE A 11 -6.78 25.91 -20.34
C PHE A 11 -5.58 25.81 -19.38
N ILE A 12 -5.72 26.39 -18.19
CA ILE A 12 -4.82 26.13 -17.07
C ILE A 12 -5.25 24.78 -16.49
N ALA A 13 -4.46 23.74 -16.77
CA ALA A 13 -4.58 22.47 -16.06
C ALA A 13 -4.18 22.70 -14.60
N LEU A 14 -5.16 22.84 -13.70
CA LEU A 14 -4.94 22.72 -12.27
C LEU A 14 -4.57 21.26 -11.98
N THR A 15 -3.28 20.97 -11.92
CA THR A 15 -2.77 19.77 -11.25
C THR A 15 -2.94 19.99 -9.75
N SER A 16 -3.96 19.37 -9.18
CA SER A 16 -4.14 19.32 -7.73
C SER A 16 -2.93 18.62 -7.10
N LEU A 17 -2.10 19.37 -6.38
CA LEU A 17 -1.10 18.87 -5.43
C LEU A 17 -1.83 18.24 -4.23
N LEU A 18 -2.57 17.16 -4.47
CA LEU A 18 -2.93 16.23 -3.40
C LEU A 18 -1.65 15.47 -3.08
N ALA A 19 -1.34 15.33 -1.78
CA ALA A 19 -0.28 14.43 -1.30
C ALA A 19 -0.36 13.13 -2.10
N GLY A 20 0.61 12.94 -3.00
CA GLY A 20 0.51 11.96 -4.08
C GLY A 20 0.54 10.58 -3.46
N ALA A 21 -0.62 9.91 -3.44
CA ALA A 21 -0.67 8.51 -3.04
C ALA A 21 0.33 7.73 -3.89
N VAL A 22 1.29 7.08 -3.25
CA VAL A 22 2.29 6.25 -3.93
C VAL A 22 1.53 5.20 -4.76
N PRO A 23 1.74 5.12 -6.08
CA PRO A 23 1.00 4.20 -6.92
C PRO A 23 1.20 2.76 -6.44
N SER A 24 0.13 1.97 -6.48
CA SER A 24 0.19 0.53 -6.26
C SER A 24 0.75 -0.14 -7.50
N ILE A 25 1.32 -1.33 -7.32
CA ILE A 25 1.77 -2.13 -8.46
C ILE A 25 0.64 -2.43 -9.46
N PHE A 26 -0.60 -2.54 -8.97
CA PHE A 26 -1.79 -2.72 -9.80
C PHE A 26 -2.13 -1.48 -10.64
N GLU A 27 -1.82 -0.28 -10.15
CA GLU A 27 -1.95 0.94 -10.94
C GLU A 27 -0.88 1.01 -12.03
N CYS A 28 0.35 0.58 -11.73
CA CYS A 28 1.41 0.47 -12.73
C CYS A 28 1.07 -0.57 -13.82
N ALA A 29 0.38 -1.65 -13.45
CA ALA A 29 -0.07 -2.68 -14.38
C ALA A 29 -1.10 -2.19 -15.41
N ARG A 30 -1.70 -1.00 -15.22
CA ARG A 30 -2.58 -0.38 -16.21
C ARG A 30 -1.83 0.25 -17.39
N ASN A 31 -0.52 0.46 -17.25
CA ASN A 31 0.28 0.95 -18.35
C ASN A 31 0.36 -0.14 -19.44
N PRO A 32 0.10 0.18 -20.73
CA PRO A 32 0.10 -0.82 -21.80
C PRO A 32 1.47 -1.50 -21.97
N CYS A 33 2.57 -0.85 -21.60
CA CYS A 33 3.90 -1.45 -21.62
C CYS A 33 4.16 -2.45 -20.50
N TYR A 34 3.39 -2.42 -19.40
CA TYR A 34 3.74 -3.17 -18.20
C TYR A 34 3.87 -4.67 -18.48
N ASN A 35 2.90 -5.26 -19.18
CA ASN A 35 2.91 -6.69 -19.49
C ASN A 35 4.05 -7.08 -20.44
N ASP A 36 4.39 -6.23 -21.40
CA ASP A 36 5.52 -6.44 -22.31
C ASP A 36 6.84 -6.47 -21.54
N LEU A 37 7.06 -5.47 -20.67
CA LEU A 37 8.28 -5.40 -19.85
C LEU A 37 8.33 -6.55 -18.84
N LEU A 38 7.20 -6.90 -18.23
CA LEU A 38 7.10 -8.02 -17.30
C LEU A 38 7.45 -9.35 -17.99
N TYR A 39 6.97 -9.54 -19.22
CA TYR A 39 7.29 -10.70 -20.04
C TYR A 39 8.79 -10.77 -20.34
N MET A 40 9.40 -9.64 -20.71
CA MET A 40 10.85 -9.56 -21.01
C MET A 40 11.74 -9.82 -19.79
N SER A 41 11.39 -9.24 -18.64
CA SER A 41 12.13 -9.48 -17.38
C SER A 41 11.80 -10.84 -16.75
N GLY A 42 10.74 -11.50 -17.19
CA GLY A 42 10.30 -12.84 -16.77
C GLY A 42 9.59 -12.90 -15.42
N SER A 43 9.74 -11.88 -14.56
CA SER A 43 8.99 -11.77 -13.31
C SER A 43 8.90 -10.32 -12.85
N THR A 44 7.92 -10.05 -11.98
CA THR A 44 7.75 -8.73 -11.38
C THR A 44 8.99 -8.34 -10.56
N ALA A 45 9.61 -9.30 -9.87
CA ALA A 45 10.82 -9.07 -9.09
C ALA A 45 12.01 -8.67 -9.96
N HIS A 46 12.18 -9.31 -11.12
CA HIS A 46 13.23 -8.93 -12.07
C HIS A 46 12.96 -7.59 -12.73
N LEU A 47 11.72 -7.31 -13.14
CA LEU A 47 11.35 -6.01 -13.71
C LEU A 47 11.64 -4.87 -12.72
N LYS A 48 11.29 -5.07 -11.45
CA LYS A 48 11.63 -4.15 -10.35
C LYS A 48 13.15 -3.96 -10.25
N SER A 49 13.92 -5.05 -10.25
CA SER A 49 15.38 -4.98 -10.22
C SER A 49 15.97 -4.26 -11.42
N ASP A 50 15.42 -4.44 -12.62
CA ASP A 50 15.89 -3.80 -13.84
C ASP A 50 15.59 -2.28 -13.81
N CYS A 51 14.44 -1.87 -13.28
CA CYS A 51 14.14 -0.46 -13.02
C CYS A 51 15.10 0.15 -11.97
N LEU A 52 15.31 -0.54 -10.84
CA LEU A 52 16.17 -0.05 -9.75
C LEU A 52 17.65 0.04 -10.13
N SER A 53 18.16 -0.93 -10.89
CA SER A 53 19.56 -0.95 -11.34
C SER A 53 19.85 0.03 -12.48
N GLY A 54 18.82 0.76 -12.92
CA GLY A 54 18.92 1.70 -14.03
C GLY A 54 18.97 1.03 -15.39
N LYS A 55 18.88 -0.31 -15.54
CA LYS A 55 18.85 -0.98 -16.86
C LYS A 55 17.69 -0.51 -17.75
N LEU A 56 16.67 0.09 -17.14
CA LEU A 56 15.52 0.72 -17.80
C LEU A 56 15.47 2.24 -17.50
N SER A 57 16.60 2.95 -17.57
CA SER A 57 16.67 4.40 -17.34
C SER A 57 16.89 5.22 -18.64
N PRO A 58 16.64 6.54 -18.61
CA PRO A 58 17.00 7.44 -19.71
C PRO A 58 18.49 7.34 -20.09
N GLY A 59 18.80 7.41 -21.39
CA GLY A 59 20.17 7.31 -21.90
C GLY A 59 20.64 5.88 -22.22
N ILE A 60 19.85 4.87 -21.89
CA ILE A 60 20.10 3.49 -22.31
C ILE A 60 19.66 3.28 -23.77
N LYS A 61 20.45 2.48 -24.49
CA LYS A 61 20.13 2.07 -25.87
C LYS A 61 18.76 1.41 -25.92
N ASP A 62 18.01 1.72 -26.97
CA ASP A 62 16.75 1.05 -27.25
C ASP A 62 16.86 -0.47 -27.11
N ILE A 63 15.86 -1.07 -26.46
CA ILE A 63 15.80 -2.51 -26.25
C ILE A 63 15.21 -3.13 -27.50
N VAL A 64 15.99 -3.94 -28.20
CA VAL A 64 15.55 -4.60 -29.44
C VAL A 64 15.33 -6.07 -29.18
N ILE A 65 14.08 -6.53 -29.32
CA ILE A 65 13.68 -7.91 -29.09
C ILE A 65 13.21 -8.55 -30.39
N ALA A 66 13.68 -9.76 -30.67
CA ALA A 66 13.20 -10.52 -31.82
C ALA A 66 11.76 -10.99 -31.60
N ARG A 67 10.94 -10.98 -32.65
CA ARG A 67 9.50 -11.32 -32.58
C ARG A 67 9.17 -12.67 -31.95
N ALA A 68 10.11 -13.63 -31.98
CA ALA A 68 9.95 -14.93 -31.34
C ALA A 68 9.90 -14.86 -29.79
N PHE A 69 10.39 -13.76 -29.19
CA PHE A 69 10.42 -13.55 -27.74
C PHE A 69 9.42 -12.46 -27.30
N LEU A 70 8.47 -12.09 -28.15
CA LEU A 70 7.43 -11.13 -27.79
C LEU A 70 6.15 -11.86 -27.36
N PRO A 71 5.34 -11.26 -26.46
CA PRO A 71 3.99 -11.73 -26.24
C PRO A 71 3.17 -11.66 -27.54
N SER A 72 2.11 -12.47 -27.64
CA SER A 72 1.29 -12.54 -28.86
C SER A 72 0.67 -11.20 -29.26
N ASN A 73 0.37 -10.34 -28.27
CA ASN A 73 -0.21 -9.02 -28.45
C ASN A 73 0.57 -7.99 -27.63
N PRO A 74 1.72 -7.47 -28.14
CA PRO A 74 2.52 -6.50 -27.41
C PRO A 74 1.76 -5.18 -27.26
N GLY A 75 1.71 -4.66 -26.03
CA GLY A 75 0.99 -3.45 -25.67
C GLY A 75 1.71 -2.15 -26.07
N CYS A 76 3.03 -2.15 -26.23
CA CYS A 76 3.78 -0.95 -26.62
C CYS A 76 5.08 -1.25 -27.38
N GLY A 77 5.95 -0.25 -27.62
CA GLY A 77 7.10 -0.38 -28.51
C GLY A 77 6.74 -0.34 -30.00
N HIS A 78 7.75 -0.26 -30.86
CA HIS A 78 7.58 -0.11 -32.31
C HIS A 78 8.08 -1.35 -33.07
N GLU A 79 7.24 -1.92 -33.94
CA GLU A 79 7.67 -3.00 -34.84
C GLU A 79 8.60 -2.44 -35.93
N SER A 80 9.77 -3.05 -36.07
CA SER A 80 10.76 -2.73 -37.09
C SER A 80 10.66 -3.70 -38.27
N ARG A 81 11.13 -3.27 -39.45
CA ARG A 81 11.10 -4.02 -40.71
C ARG A 81 11.75 -5.42 -40.64
N ARG A 82 12.59 -5.68 -39.64
CA ARG A 82 13.31 -6.95 -39.46
C ARG A 82 12.61 -7.96 -38.54
N LYS A 83 11.29 -7.86 -38.33
CA LYS A 83 10.57 -8.70 -37.35
C LYS A 83 11.17 -8.58 -35.94
N THR A 84 11.62 -7.40 -35.60
CA THR A 84 12.05 -7.05 -34.24
C THR A 84 11.13 -5.97 -33.72
N ARG A 85 11.03 -5.85 -32.41
CA ARG A 85 10.33 -4.76 -31.76
C ARG A 85 11.31 -3.98 -30.90
N THR A 86 11.24 -2.67 -31.01
CA THR A 86 12.14 -1.74 -30.35
C THR A 86 11.37 -1.01 -29.26
N TYR A 87 11.86 -1.09 -28.03
CA TYR A 87 11.34 -0.34 -26.88
C TYR A 87 12.31 0.80 -26.56
N THR A 88 11.79 2.01 -26.59
CA THR A 88 12.52 3.25 -26.30
C THR A 88 12.35 3.62 -24.83
N SER A 89 13.09 4.63 -24.38
CA SER A 89 12.90 5.17 -23.03
C SER A 89 11.47 5.63 -22.74
N ASN A 90 10.72 6.11 -23.74
CA ASN A 90 9.32 6.51 -23.56
C ASN A 90 8.39 5.32 -23.27
N ASP A 91 8.79 4.10 -23.65
CA ASP A 91 8.01 2.89 -23.39
C ASP A 91 8.21 2.40 -21.94
N PHE A 92 9.47 2.26 -21.49
CA PHE A 92 9.75 1.70 -20.18
C PHE A 92 9.75 2.70 -19.03
N ARG A 93 10.06 3.98 -19.30
CA ARG A 93 10.15 5.00 -18.25
C ARG A 93 8.85 5.18 -17.46
N PRO A 94 7.67 5.32 -18.08
CA PRO A 94 6.44 5.49 -17.31
C PRO A 94 6.12 4.28 -16.42
N VAL A 95 6.56 3.08 -16.81
CA VAL A 95 6.41 1.88 -15.99
C VAL A 95 7.39 1.91 -14.82
N CYS A 96 8.67 2.22 -15.04
CA CYS A 96 9.65 2.31 -13.96
C CYS A 96 9.38 3.48 -13.00
N ASP A 97 9.02 4.65 -13.52
CA ASP A 97 8.62 5.83 -12.74
C ASP A 97 7.39 5.54 -11.87
N CYS A 98 6.55 4.57 -12.25
CA CYS A 98 5.46 4.06 -11.42
C CYS A 98 5.91 2.97 -10.44
N LEU A 99 6.68 2.00 -10.93
CA LEU A 99 7.12 0.83 -10.16
C LEU A 99 8.06 1.19 -9.03
N ILE A 100 8.98 2.13 -9.24
CA ILE A 100 9.99 2.53 -8.27
C ILE A 100 9.35 3.12 -7.00
N PRO A 101 8.40 4.07 -7.08
CA PRO A 101 7.60 4.46 -5.93
C PRO A 101 6.79 3.30 -5.34
N ALA A 102 6.18 2.46 -6.18
CA ALA A 102 5.40 1.31 -5.72
C ALA A 102 6.22 0.23 -4.98
N LEU A 103 7.55 0.31 -5.01
CA LEU A 103 8.46 -0.54 -4.25
C LEU A 103 8.64 -0.11 -2.79
N VAL A 104 8.29 1.14 -2.48
CA VAL A 104 8.33 1.62 -1.11
C VAL A 104 7.10 1.07 -0.41
N PRO A 105 7.29 0.38 0.72
CA PRO A 105 6.17 0.10 1.60
C PRO A 105 5.40 1.39 1.87
N ARG A 106 4.09 1.42 1.59
CA ARG A 106 3.30 2.66 1.67
C ARG A 106 3.40 3.29 3.06
N HIS A 107 3.43 2.45 4.08
CA HIS A 107 3.57 2.84 5.48
C HIS A 107 4.87 3.58 5.81
N CYS A 108 5.91 3.54 4.96
CA CYS A 108 7.11 4.34 5.21
C CYS A 108 6.76 5.83 5.28
N ASP A 109 5.74 6.28 4.53
CA ASP A 109 5.27 7.68 4.51
C ASP A 109 4.72 8.17 5.86
N SER A 110 4.30 7.23 6.71
CA SER A 110 3.76 7.49 8.05
C SER A 110 4.82 7.45 9.14
N THR A 111 6.05 7.04 8.80
CA THR A 111 7.16 7.00 9.75
C THR A 111 7.60 8.43 10.06
N ARG A 112 7.85 8.72 11.35
CA ARG A 112 8.40 10.01 11.78
C ARG A 112 9.67 10.33 10.98
N CYS A 113 9.83 11.59 10.57
CA CYS A 113 10.92 12.09 9.71
C CYS A 113 10.89 11.66 8.23
N TYR A 114 9.90 10.90 7.76
CA TYR A 114 9.87 10.49 6.36
C TYR A 114 9.81 11.70 5.42
N THR A 115 8.93 12.66 5.70
CA THR A 115 8.72 13.84 4.84
C THR A 115 10.01 14.66 4.69
N GLU A 116 10.70 14.93 5.79
CA GLU A 116 11.92 15.73 5.81
C GLU A 116 13.06 15.02 5.07
N LEU A 117 13.22 13.72 5.30
CA LEU A 117 14.21 12.89 4.59
C LEU A 117 13.90 12.79 3.09
N PHE A 118 12.62 12.65 2.74
CA PHE A 118 12.18 12.58 1.35
C PHE A 118 12.36 13.91 0.61
N GLU A 119 12.08 15.03 1.27
CA GLU A 119 12.36 16.38 0.72
C GLU A 119 13.86 16.61 0.56
N ALA A 120 14.68 16.24 1.55
CA ALA A 120 16.14 16.30 1.47
C ALA A 120 16.75 15.41 0.38
N ALA A 121 16.00 14.40 -0.07
CA ALA A 121 16.33 13.53 -1.17
C ALA A 121 15.75 14.01 -2.52
N ASP A 122 15.43 15.31 -2.66
CA ASP A 122 14.80 15.92 -3.83
C ASP A 122 13.50 15.21 -4.26
N LYS A 123 12.77 14.66 -3.28
CA LYS A 123 11.56 13.86 -3.50
C LYS A 123 11.81 12.64 -4.40
N SER A 124 13.02 12.12 -4.38
CA SER A 124 13.43 10.91 -5.08
C SER A 124 13.64 9.79 -4.09
N ILE A 125 12.82 8.74 -4.18
CA ILE A 125 12.99 7.57 -3.32
C ILE A 125 14.31 6.85 -3.56
N LEU A 126 14.81 6.83 -4.79
CA LEU A 126 16.10 6.22 -5.11
C LEU A 126 17.22 6.95 -4.37
N THR A 127 17.18 8.29 -4.42
CA THR A 127 18.12 9.15 -3.71
C THR A 127 18.01 8.92 -2.21
N LEU A 128 16.79 8.86 -1.66
CA LEU A 128 16.59 8.60 -0.23
C LEU A 128 17.13 7.22 0.18
N ARG A 129 16.89 6.19 -0.64
CA ARG A 129 17.40 4.83 -0.39
C ARG A 129 18.93 4.79 -0.39
N GLU A 130 19.56 5.50 -1.32
CA GLU A 130 21.01 5.65 -1.42
C GLU A 130 21.57 6.41 -0.23
N GLN A 131 20.96 7.54 0.14
CA GLN A 131 21.32 8.34 1.31
C GLN A 131 21.17 7.55 2.62
N CYS A 132 20.08 6.80 2.80
CA CYS A 132 19.93 5.85 3.89
C CYS A 132 21.02 4.76 3.91
N GLY A 133 21.66 4.52 2.76
CA GLY A 133 22.88 3.75 2.58
C GLY A 133 24.05 4.24 3.44
N THR A 134 24.18 5.56 3.55
CA THR A 134 25.37 6.26 4.04
C THR A 134 25.23 6.77 5.47
N TYR A 135 24.02 6.88 6.02
CA TYR A 135 23.74 7.39 7.36
C TYR A 135 24.16 6.47 8.52
N GLN A 136 25.16 5.59 8.37
CA GLN A 136 25.47 4.59 9.42
C GLN A 136 26.08 5.24 10.67
N GLY A 137 25.28 5.36 11.75
CA GLY A 137 25.70 5.78 13.10
C GLY A 137 26.13 7.24 13.23
N LYS A 138 25.63 8.13 12.38
CA LYS A 138 25.99 9.56 12.36
C LYS A 138 24.75 10.42 12.25
N ASP A 139 24.75 11.54 12.96
CA ASP A 139 23.71 12.55 12.81
C ASP A 139 23.68 13.07 11.37
N VAL A 140 22.47 13.22 10.84
CA VAL A 140 22.22 13.73 9.50
C VAL A 140 21.87 15.21 9.61
N SER A 141 22.62 16.04 8.89
CA SER A 141 22.37 17.48 8.81
C SER A 141 21.72 17.83 7.49
N ILE A 142 20.50 18.37 7.54
CA ILE A 142 19.70 18.76 6.38
C ILE A 142 19.55 20.28 6.38
N PRO A 143 19.98 21.00 5.34
CA PRO A 143 19.74 22.44 5.23
C PRO A 143 18.25 22.75 5.25
N MET A 144 17.79 23.74 6.02
CA MET A 144 16.36 24.11 6.02
C MET A 144 15.89 24.56 4.64
N SER A 145 16.80 25.08 3.81
CA SER A 145 16.53 25.45 2.42
C SER A 145 16.15 24.28 1.49
N SER A 146 16.46 23.02 1.85
CA SER A 146 16.01 21.85 1.08
C SER A 146 14.62 21.36 1.47
N LEU A 147 14.04 21.90 2.55
CA LEU A 147 12.71 21.54 3.03
C LEU A 147 11.66 22.50 2.46
N GLN A 148 10.53 21.96 2.03
CA GLN A 148 9.39 22.72 1.53
C GLN A 148 8.37 23.04 2.62
N SER A 149 8.43 22.29 3.73
CA SER A 149 7.56 22.43 4.88
C SER A 149 8.37 22.57 6.17
N GLN A 150 7.73 23.10 7.23
CA GLN A 150 8.38 23.12 8.54
C GLN A 150 8.58 21.67 9.03
N PRO A 151 9.78 21.33 9.53
CA PRO A 151 10.06 19.97 9.97
C PRO A 151 9.24 19.62 11.21
N THR A 152 8.74 18.39 11.23
CA THR A 152 7.92 17.80 12.29
C THR A 152 8.73 16.93 13.24
N CYS A 153 10.02 16.72 12.94
CA CYS A 153 10.92 15.88 13.72
C CYS A 153 12.34 16.48 13.77
N GLY A 154 13.26 15.80 14.47
CA GLY A 154 14.64 16.24 14.64
C GLY A 154 14.80 17.48 15.53
N ALA A 155 16.02 18.02 15.55
CA ALA A 155 16.37 19.23 16.27
C ALA A 155 16.86 20.30 15.30
N GLN A 156 16.25 21.49 15.32
CA GLN A 156 16.69 22.61 14.51
C GLN A 156 17.86 23.35 15.18
N HIS A 157 18.97 23.50 14.46
CA HIS A 157 20.16 24.24 14.87
C HIS A 157 20.49 25.32 13.82
N GLY A 158 19.96 26.53 14.01
CA GLY A 158 20.09 27.61 13.04
C GLY A 158 19.34 27.30 11.74
N ASP A 159 20.08 27.25 10.63
CA ASP A 159 19.54 26.95 9.28
C ASP A 159 19.70 25.47 8.89
N THR A 160 19.86 24.60 9.89
CA THR A 160 20.06 23.16 9.69
C THR A 160 19.14 22.37 10.61
N LEU A 161 18.46 21.37 10.03
CA LEU A 161 17.78 20.32 10.76
C LEU A 161 18.78 19.19 11.02
N VAL A 162 18.95 18.81 12.29
CA VAL A 162 19.79 17.69 12.71
C VAL A 162 18.88 16.53 13.11
N LEU A 163 19.06 15.38 12.45
CA LEU A 163 18.39 14.13 12.76
C LEU A 163 19.40 13.19 13.41
N ASN A 164 19.12 12.70 14.61
CA ASN A 164 19.94 11.65 15.23
C ASN A 164 19.61 10.27 14.64
N GLU A 165 20.34 9.23 15.05
CA GLU A 165 20.11 7.88 14.52
C GLU A 165 18.66 7.42 14.69
N ASP A 166 18.04 7.66 15.84
CA ASP A 166 16.67 7.21 16.11
C ASP A 166 15.62 7.94 15.26
N ASP A 167 15.90 9.17 14.83
CA ASP A 167 15.02 9.94 13.95
C ASP A 167 14.96 9.36 12.52
N TYR A 168 16.07 8.88 11.94
CA TYR A 168 16.09 8.36 10.57
C TYR A 168 16.13 6.84 10.45
N ARG A 169 16.50 6.11 11.51
CA ARG A 169 16.70 4.65 11.51
C ARG A 169 15.46 3.92 11.00
N ASP A 170 14.27 4.30 11.46
CA ASP A 170 13.04 3.62 11.09
C ASP A 170 12.65 3.86 9.63
N VAL A 171 12.77 5.11 9.15
CA VAL A 171 12.57 5.45 7.74
C VAL A 171 13.53 4.67 6.85
N CYS A 172 14.81 4.69 7.19
CA CYS A 172 15.83 4.00 6.42
C CYS A 172 15.68 2.48 6.46
N ASN A 173 15.31 1.90 7.60
CA ASN A 173 14.97 0.49 7.69
C ASN A 173 13.77 0.15 6.81
N CYS A 174 12.71 0.98 6.84
CA CYS A 174 11.52 0.79 6.04
C CYS A 174 11.84 0.80 4.53
N ILE A 175 12.52 1.85 4.06
CA ILE A 175 12.83 2.07 2.63
C ILE A 175 13.88 1.08 2.11
N ARG A 176 14.86 0.70 2.93
CA ARG A 176 15.93 -0.20 2.51
C ARG A 176 15.57 -1.67 2.67
N SER A 177 14.67 -2.03 3.58
CA SER A 177 14.32 -3.44 3.77
C SER A 177 13.76 -4.01 2.46
N SER A 178 14.25 -5.19 2.08
CA SER A 178 13.38 -6.12 1.37
C SER A 178 12.26 -6.47 2.36
N TYR A 179 11.04 -6.69 1.87
CA TYR A 179 9.80 -6.98 2.59
C TYR A 179 9.86 -8.02 3.76
N ASP A 180 11.02 -8.61 4.05
CA ASP A 180 11.26 -9.75 4.92
C ASP A 180 11.46 -9.40 6.40
N LYS A 181 11.70 -8.13 6.76
CA LYS A 181 11.78 -7.71 8.17
C LYS A 181 10.43 -7.18 8.66
N ALA A 182 9.44 -8.07 8.69
CA ALA A 182 8.30 -7.89 9.57
C ALA A 182 8.85 -7.79 11.01
N TYR A 183 8.65 -6.66 11.69
CA TYR A 183 8.80 -6.66 13.14
C TYR A 183 7.51 -7.31 13.66
N PRO A 184 7.54 -8.56 14.17
CA PRO A 184 6.37 -9.08 14.84
C PRO A 184 6.03 -8.13 15.98
N ALA A 185 4.75 -7.80 16.11
CA ALA A 185 4.22 -7.13 17.28
C ALA A 185 4.48 -8.04 18.50
N SER A 186 5.62 -7.82 19.13
CA SER A 186 6.04 -8.51 20.34
C SER A 186 5.72 -7.63 21.53
N ASP A 187 5.57 -8.22 22.71
CA ASP A 187 5.38 -7.47 23.94
C ASP A 187 6.46 -6.38 24.10
N ARG A 188 7.70 -6.63 23.66
CA ARG A 188 8.79 -5.63 23.66
C ARG A 188 8.52 -4.42 22.76
N VAL A 189 7.82 -4.60 21.63
CA VAL A 189 7.43 -3.52 20.69
C VAL A 189 6.19 -2.77 21.19
N ILE A 190 5.33 -3.43 21.97
CA ILE A 190 4.09 -2.84 22.48
C ILE A 190 4.29 -2.19 23.86
N SER A 191 5.14 -2.76 24.71
CA SER A 191 5.37 -2.35 26.10
C SER A 191 6.62 -1.46 26.27
N GLY A 192 7.37 -1.22 25.20
CA GLY A 192 8.52 -0.32 25.24
C GLY A 192 8.06 1.12 25.39
N HIS A 193 8.22 1.72 26.57
CA HIS A 193 7.94 3.12 26.92
C HIS A 193 8.64 4.20 26.04
N MET A 194 9.34 3.79 24.99
CA MET A 194 10.16 4.61 24.09
C MET A 194 9.71 4.52 22.63
N LEU A 195 8.70 3.71 22.32
CA LEU A 195 8.22 3.60 20.93
C LEU A 195 7.17 4.67 20.67
N SER A 196 7.41 5.42 19.60
CA SER A 196 6.48 6.33 18.95
C SER A 196 5.12 5.67 18.71
N GLU A 197 4.09 6.49 18.50
CA GLU A 197 2.76 6.00 18.11
C GLU A 197 2.88 5.00 16.95
N HIS A 198 2.24 3.83 17.07
CA HIS A 198 2.33 2.77 16.06
C HIS A 198 1.25 2.99 15.00
N TYR A 199 1.66 3.39 13.81
CA TYR A 199 0.73 3.65 12.71
C TYR A 199 0.45 2.38 11.90
N ILE A 200 -0.82 2.11 11.64
CA ILE A 200 -1.30 1.01 10.79
C ILE A 200 -2.15 1.62 9.69
N ASP A 201 -1.69 1.50 8.46
CA ASP A 201 -2.46 1.90 7.29
C ASP A 201 -3.62 0.93 7.07
N VAL A 202 -4.79 1.48 6.75
CA VAL A 202 -6.03 0.71 6.60
C VAL A 202 -6.61 0.91 5.21
N PHE A 203 -6.90 -0.21 4.56
CA PHE A 203 -7.65 -0.28 3.31
C PHE A 203 -9.05 -0.84 3.62
N LEU A 204 -10.06 0.03 3.60
CA LEU A 204 -11.44 -0.35 3.86
C LEU A 204 -12.13 -0.84 2.59
N HIS A 205 -12.45 -2.13 2.56
CA HIS A 205 -13.14 -2.75 1.44
C HIS A 205 -14.61 -2.95 1.80
N ILE A 206 -15.51 -2.25 1.11
CA ILE A 206 -16.95 -2.27 1.37
C ILE A 206 -17.62 -3.16 0.33
N ILE A 207 -18.06 -4.35 0.72
CA ILE A 207 -18.61 -5.35 -0.20
C ILE A 207 -20.10 -5.49 0.01
N VAL A 208 -20.87 -5.13 -1.01
CA VAL A 208 -22.32 -4.98 -0.92
C VAL A 208 -23.06 -5.86 -1.91
N LEU A 209 -24.26 -6.30 -1.52
CA LEU A 209 -25.13 -7.14 -2.36
C LEU A 209 -25.58 -6.40 -3.62
N SER A 210 -25.85 -5.10 -3.48
CA SER A 210 -26.37 -4.26 -4.55
C SER A 210 -26.07 -2.79 -4.26
N LYS A 211 -26.20 -1.94 -5.30
CA LYS A 211 -26.10 -0.48 -5.15
C LYS A 211 -27.21 0.13 -4.28
N SER A 212 -28.27 -0.62 -3.99
CA SER A 212 -29.40 -0.20 -3.17
C SER A 212 -29.32 -0.68 -1.71
N SER A 213 -28.32 -1.47 -1.35
CA SER A 213 -28.13 -1.94 0.03
C SER A 213 -27.89 -0.78 0.99
N LEU A 214 -28.19 -0.99 2.28
CA LEU A 214 -28.01 0.04 3.30
C LEU A 214 -26.55 0.50 3.35
N ARG A 215 -25.59 -0.42 3.34
CA ARG A 215 -24.16 -0.09 3.39
C ARG A 215 -23.70 0.65 2.13
N ALA A 216 -24.24 0.30 0.95
CA ALA A 216 -23.97 1.05 -0.29
C ALA A 216 -24.50 2.49 -0.22
N LYS A 217 -25.64 2.72 0.43
CA LYS A 217 -26.17 4.07 0.69
C LYS A 217 -25.28 4.83 1.68
N ARG A 218 -24.79 4.16 2.74
CA ARG A 218 -23.87 4.73 3.73
C ARG A 218 -22.52 5.10 3.12
N TYR A 219 -22.00 4.31 2.18
CA TYR A 219 -20.77 4.64 1.45
C TYR A 219 -20.85 5.99 0.73
N LYS A 220 -22.03 6.34 0.18
CA LYS A 220 -22.25 7.64 -0.49
C LYS A 220 -22.29 8.82 0.50
N ARG A 221 -22.49 8.55 1.79
CA ARG A 221 -22.50 9.55 2.85
C ARG A 221 -21.09 9.65 3.44
N LYS A 222 -20.39 10.72 3.08
CA LYS A 222 -18.98 10.93 3.44
C LYS A 222 -18.77 10.72 4.95
N GLY A 223 -17.81 9.84 5.29
CA GLY A 223 -17.37 9.60 6.67
C GLY A 223 -18.19 8.58 7.48
N GLU A 224 -19.35 8.11 7.02
CA GLU A 224 -20.17 7.20 7.85
C GLU A 224 -19.56 5.81 8.05
N LEU A 225 -18.93 5.25 7.00
CA LEU A 225 -18.27 3.94 7.10
C LEU A 225 -16.92 4.04 7.81
N GLU A 226 -16.22 5.15 7.62
CA GLU A 226 -15.00 5.46 8.35
C GLU A 226 -15.26 5.61 9.85
N SER A 227 -16.37 6.27 10.22
CA SER A 227 -16.81 6.39 11.62
C SER A 227 -17.18 5.02 12.23
N GLU A 228 -17.87 4.16 11.47
CA GLU A 228 -18.15 2.78 11.91
C GLU A 228 -16.86 2.00 12.13
N PHE A 229 -15.90 2.07 11.21
CA PHE A 229 -14.59 1.45 11.37
C PHE A 229 -13.88 1.97 12.63
N ARG A 230 -13.78 3.29 12.80
CA ARG A 230 -13.17 3.91 14.00
C ARG A 230 -13.82 3.43 15.29
N HIS A 231 -15.15 3.35 15.32
CA HIS A 231 -15.87 2.82 16.48
C HIS A 231 -15.50 1.37 16.76
N LEU A 232 -15.43 0.51 15.74
CA LEU A 232 -15.07 -0.91 15.90
C LEU A 232 -13.65 -1.12 16.42
N VAL A 233 -12.69 -0.27 16.01
CA VAL A 233 -11.27 -0.41 16.38
C VAL A 233 -10.84 0.43 17.58
N GLN A 234 -11.73 1.26 18.12
CA GLN A 234 -11.43 2.21 19.20
C GLN A 234 -10.69 1.58 20.40
N PRO A 235 -11.07 0.41 20.95
CA PRO A 235 -10.39 -0.13 22.12
C PRO A 235 -8.91 -0.43 21.88
N LEU A 236 -8.57 -0.82 20.64
CA LEU A 236 -7.19 -1.06 20.25
C LEU A 236 -6.46 0.24 19.91
N ALA A 237 -7.17 1.25 19.41
CA ALA A 237 -6.58 2.56 19.18
C ALA A 237 -6.16 3.25 20.49
N GLU A 238 -6.89 3.01 21.57
CA GLU A 238 -6.59 3.52 22.92
C GLU A 238 -5.33 2.88 23.52
N THR A 239 -4.80 1.78 22.96
CA THR A 239 -3.53 1.17 23.40
C THR A 239 -2.29 1.78 22.72
N GLY A 240 -2.44 2.91 22.02
CA GLY A 240 -1.34 3.59 21.34
C GLY A 240 -1.15 3.23 19.86
N ILE A 241 -2.03 2.39 19.30
CA ILE A 241 -2.05 2.08 17.86
C ILE A 241 -2.91 3.12 17.12
N LYS A 242 -2.41 3.66 16.02
CA LYS A 242 -3.10 4.65 15.19
C LYS A 242 -3.48 4.03 13.85
N PHE A 243 -4.77 3.82 13.65
CA PHE A 243 -5.30 3.35 12.37
C PHE A 243 -5.50 4.53 11.41
N VAL A 244 -4.78 4.53 10.28
CA VAL A 244 -4.82 5.57 9.25
C VAL A 244 -5.55 5.03 8.02
N VAL A 245 -6.78 5.47 7.78
CA VAL A 245 -7.55 5.02 6.60
C VAL A 245 -6.97 5.65 5.34
N LYS A 246 -6.32 4.84 4.50
CA LYS A 246 -5.71 5.27 3.23
C LYS A 246 -6.69 5.21 2.05
N SER A 247 -7.61 4.24 2.04
CA SER A 247 -8.70 4.20 1.05
C SER A 247 -9.97 3.55 1.59
N ILE A 248 -11.09 3.90 0.96
CA ILE A 248 -12.38 3.24 1.12
C ILE A 248 -12.90 2.91 -0.26
N ASP A 249 -13.12 1.64 -0.56
CA ASP A 249 -13.55 1.15 -1.88
C ASP A 249 -14.90 0.44 -1.77
N LEU A 250 -15.75 0.58 -2.78
CA LEU A 250 -17.04 -0.11 -2.86
C LEU A 250 -17.03 -1.17 -3.97
N THR A 251 -17.26 -2.42 -3.59
CA THR A 251 -17.41 -3.55 -4.51
C THR A 251 -18.84 -4.07 -4.45
N VAL A 252 -19.49 -4.17 -5.62
CA VAL A 252 -20.83 -4.76 -5.73
C VAL A 252 -20.67 -6.19 -6.23
N ASP A 253 -20.69 -7.14 -5.30
CA ASP A 253 -20.62 -8.57 -5.60
C ASP A 253 -21.48 -9.32 -4.58
N ALA A 254 -22.59 -9.90 -5.03
CA ALA A 254 -23.53 -10.57 -4.14
C ALA A 254 -22.94 -11.82 -3.48
N THR A 255 -22.04 -12.53 -4.17
CA THR A 255 -21.42 -13.75 -3.65
C THR A 255 -20.51 -13.41 -2.48
N TRP A 256 -19.62 -12.43 -2.66
CA TRP A 256 -18.70 -11.97 -1.63
C TRP A 256 -19.41 -11.24 -0.49
N ALA A 257 -20.43 -10.44 -0.80
CA ALA A 257 -21.23 -9.72 0.20
C ALA A 257 -22.03 -10.64 1.12
N MET A 258 -22.24 -11.91 0.72
CA MET A 258 -22.81 -12.98 1.54
C MET A 258 -21.77 -13.77 2.34
N GLY A 259 -20.49 -13.41 2.24
CA GLY A 259 -19.35 -14.09 2.84
C GLY A 259 -18.86 -15.31 2.06
N LYS A 260 -19.35 -15.56 0.84
CA LYS A 260 -18.91 -16.72 0.04
C LYS A 260 -17.65 -16.37 -0.74
N ASN A 261 -16.82 -17.38 -1.03
CA ASN A 261 -15.56 -17.22 -1.78
C ASN A 261 -14.62 -16.16 -1.18
N ASN A 262 -14.52 -16.12 0.15
CA ASN A 262 -13.69 -15.15 0.87
C ASN A 262 -12.23 -15.14 0.40
N GLU A 263 -11.66 -16.30 0.08
CA GLU A 263 -10.29 -16.39 -0.41
C GLU A 263 -10.08 -15.61 -1.71
N ALA A 264 -10.97 -15.81 -2.68
CA ALA A 264 -10.92 -15.12 -3.97
C ALA A 264 -11.16 -13.61 -3.81
N MET A 265 -12.12 -13.22 -2.95
CA MET A 265 -12.37 -11.82 -2.62
C MET A 265 -11.13 -11.14 -2.07
N ARG A 266 -10.49 -11.74 -1.06
CA ARG A 266 -9.31 -11.16 -0.40
C ARG A 266 -8.14 -11.07 -1.37
N LYS A 267 -7.86 -12.12 -2.14
CA LYS A 267 -6.84 -12.08 -3.21
C LYS A 267 -7.07 -10.95 -4.21
N ALA A 268 -8.32 -10.72 -4.60
CA ALA A 268 -8.68 -9.73 -5.61
C ALA A 268 -8.65 -8.28 -5.08
N LEU A 269 -8.96 -8.08 -3.80
CA LEU A 269 -9.12 -6.76 -3.21
C LEU A 269 -7.94 -6.33 -2.33
N HIS A 270 -7.04 -7.24 -1.95
CA HIS A 270 -5.91 -6.95 -1.09
C HIS A 270 -5.08 -5.77 -1.62
N LYS A 271 -4.78 -4.84 -0.72
CA LYS A 271 -3.95 -3.66 -0.96
C LYS A 271 -2.91 -3.54 0.15
N GLY A 272 -1.79 -2.89 -0.17
CA GLY A 272 -0.73 -2.71 0.80
C GLY A 272 0.16 -3.94 0.94
N ASP A 273 0.82 -4.04 2.08
CA ASP A 273 1.72 -5.14 2.44
C ASP A 273 1.31 -5.84 3.74
N ASN A 274 2.22 -6.62 4.33
CA ASN A 274 1.99 -7.43 5.53
C ASN A 274 1.89 -6.64 6.85
N ARG A 275 2.03 -5.31 6.82
CA ARG A 275 1.80 -4.43 7.96
C ARG A 275 0.48 -3.65 7.85
N ASP A 276 -0.10 -3.62 6.66
CA ASP A 276 -1.31 -2.87 6.38
C ASP A 276 -2.55 -3.70 6.69
N LEU A 277 -3.53 -3.07 7.32
CA LEU A 277 -4.80 -3.71 7.65
C LEU A 277 -5.75 -3.64 6.46
N ASN A 278 -5.94 -4.77 5.79
CA ASN A 278 -7.06 -4.96 4.87
C ASN A 278 -8.32 -5.30 5.67
N PHE A 279 -9.28 -4.37 5.72
CA PHE A 279 -10.49 -4.52 6.53
C PHE A 279 -11.73 -4.59 5.64
N TYR A 280 -12.30 -5.79 5.54
CA TYR A 280 -13.42 -6.13 4.66
C TYR A 280 -14.75 -6.03 5.41
N MET A 281 -15.64 -5.15 4.97
CA MET A 281 -16.97 -4.97 5.52
C MET A 281 -18.01 -5.57 4.55
N ILE A 282 -18.51 -6.78 4.83
CA ILE A 282 -19.50 -7.49 4.01
C ILE A 282 -20.95 -7.31 4.53
N ASP A 283 -21.94 -7.20 3.64
CA ASP A 283 -23.33 -6.88 4.02
C ASP A 283 -23.96 -7.86 5.01
N THR A 284 -23.98 -9.16 4.70
CA THR A 284 -24.71 -10.17 5.51
C THR A 284 -24.08 -11.54 5.35
N LEU A 285 -24.43 -12.48 6.23
CA LEU A 285 -24.10 -13.90 6.06
C LEU A 285 -25.36 -14.64 5.65
N ASN A 286 -25.30 -15.34 4.52
CA ASN A 286 -26.43 -16.14 4.02
C ASN A 286 -25.95 -17.53 3.59
N GLY A 287 -26.43 -18.57 4.27
CA GLY A 287 -25.98 -19.96 4.10
C GLY A 287 -25.55 -20.60 5.42
N MET A 288 -25.00 -21.80 5.37
CA MET A 288 -24.41 -22.47 6.55
C MET A 288 -22.99 -21.96 6.80
N ASP A 289 -22.46 -22.13 8.02
CA ASP A 289 -21.11 -21.65 8.38
C ASP A 289 -20.01 -22.14 7.41
N ARG A 290 -20.15 -23.35 6.89
CA ARG A 290 -19.25 -23.91 5.87
C ARG A 290 -19.19 -23.11 4.56
N ASP A 291 -20.24 -22.35 4.24
CA ASP A 291 -20.35 -21.61 2.98
C ASP A 291 -19.58 -20.28 3.03
N PHE A 292 -19.26 -19.77 4.22
CA PHE A 292 -18.56 -18.52 4.44
C PHE A 292 -17.40 -18.62 5.44
N ALA A 293 -16.86 -19.82 5.63
CA ALA A 293 -15.63 -20.02 6.38
C ALA A 293 -14.53 -19.05 5.87
N PRO A 294 -13.70 -18.50 6.76
CA PRO A 294 -13.58 -18.80 8.19
C PRO A 294 -14.53 -18.00 9.11
N LEU A 295 -15.49 -17.23 8.57
CA LEU A 295 -16.51 -16.55 9.39
C LEU A 295 -17.51 -17.57 9.97
N THR A 296 -18.15 -17.19 11.08
CA THR A 296 -19.28 -17.92 11.66
C THR A 296 -20.44 -16.97 11.92
N ARG A 297 -21.69 -17.47 11.90
CA ARG A 297 -22.88 -16.67 12.23
C ARG A 297 -22.82 -16.03 13.61
N THR A 298 -22.16 -16.69 14.55
CA THR A 298 -22.03 -16.25 15.93
C THR A 298 -21.01 -15.12 16.07
N LEU A 299 -19.80 -15.30 15.52
CA LEU A 299 -18.72 -14.33 15.70
C LEU A 299 -18.88 -13.12 14.79
N LYS A 300 -19.40 -13.29 13.57
CA LYS A 300 -19.58 -12.21 12.57
C LYS A 300 -18.31 -11.43 12.21
N THR A 301 -17.16 -11.90 12.68
CA THR A 301 -15.84 -11.35 12.41
C THR A 301 -14.83 -12.48 12.33
N TYR A 302 -13.79 -12.26 11.54
CA TYR A 302 -12.62 -13.10 11.48
C TYR A 302 -11.44 -12.23 11.12
N CYS A 303 -10.33 -12.38 11.82
CA CYS A 303 -9.05 -11.87 11.36
C CYS A 303 -8.02 -12.98 11.34
N THR A 304 -7.15 -12.95 10.34
CA THR A 304 -5.98 -13.82 10.29
C THR A 304 -5.02 -13.47 11.43
N PRO A 305 -4.25 -14.42 11.97
CA PRO A 305 -3.09 -14.12 12.81
C PRO A 305 -1.98 -13.46 11.97
N PRO A 306 -0.87 -12.98 12.56
CA PRO A 306 0.24 -12.43 11.78
C PRO A 306 0.73 -13.42 10.74
N SER A 307 0.95 -12.93 9.51
CA SER A 307 1.55 -13.73 8.45
C SER A 307 2.86 -14.36 8.92
N MET A 308 3.11 -15.61 8.52
CA MET A 308 4.29 -16.39 8.90
C MET A 308 4.40 -16.82 10.37
N SER A 309 3.46 -16.44 11.24
CA SER A 309 3.37 -16.98 12.61
C SER A 309 3.10 -18.49 12.60
N ASP A 310 3.40 -19.17 13.71
CA ASP A 310 3.09 -20.61 13.83
C ASP A 310 1.58 -20.86 13.76
N VAL A 311 0.77 -19.91 14.24
CA VAL A 311 -0.70 -19.96 14.13
C VAL A 311 -1.12 -19.94 12.67
N TRP A 312 -0.56 -19.03 11.87
CA TRP A 312 -0.82 -18.94 10.42
C TRP A 312 -0.54 -20.28 9.72
N LYS A 313 0.62 -20.87 10.02
CA LYS A 313 1.03 -22.17 9.46
C LYS A 313 0.09 -23.29 9.90
N SER A 314 -0.26 -23.34 11.19
CA SER A 314 -1.12 -24.39 11.75
C SER A 314 -2.54 -24.37 11.18
N GLU A 315 -3.08 -23.17 10.93
CA GLU A 315 -4.42 -22.98 10.37
C GLU A 315 -4.47 -23.11 8.85
N ARG A 316 -3.31 -23.31 8.21
CA ARG A 316 -3.18 -23.50 6.76
C ARG A 316 -3.90 -22.39 5.97
N ILE A 317 -3.77 -21.15 6.44
CA ILE A 317 -4.47 -19.98 5.87
C ILE A 317 -4.10 -19.78 4.40
N GLY A 318 -2.86 -20.11 4.05
CA GLY A 318 -2.35 -20.07 2.68
C GLY A 318 -1.45 -18.87 2.44
N ASP A 319 -1.63 -18.24 1.27
CA ASP A 319 -0.83 -17.11 0.79
C ASP A 319 -0.99 -15.87 1.68
N PRO A 320 0.09 -15.17 2.11
CA PRO A 320 0.03 -13.93 2.88
C PRO A 320 -0.89 -12.83 2.29
N ILE A 321 -1.19 -12.85 0.99
CA ILE A 321 -2.19 -11.94 0.38
C ILE A 321 -3.60 -12.11 0.99
N LEU A 322 -3.83 -13.24 1.67
CA LEU A 322 -5.02 -13.53 2.44
C LEU A 322 -4.91 -12.94 3.85
N ASP A 323 -4.11 -11.93 4.13
CA ASP A 323 -4.07 -11.28 5.44
C ASP A 323 -5.19 -10.22 5.61
N GLY A 324 -5.55 -9.89 6.85
CA GLY A 324 -6.55 -8.89 7.23
C GLY A 324 -7.77 -9.41 8.00
N CYS A 325 -8.79 -8.55 8.10
CA CYS A 325 -9.98 -8.76 8.91
C CYS A 325 -11.26 -8.65 8.09
N ILE A 326 -12.21 -9.56 8.27
CA ILE A 326 -13.55 -9.50 7.71
C ILE A 326 -14.56 -9.28 8.83
N VAL A 327 -15.51 -8.37 8.62
CA VAL A 327 -16.66 -8.13 9.51
C VAL A 327 -17.97 -8.10 8.71
N THR A 328 -19.04 -8.61 9.31
CA THR A 328 -20.40 -8.46 8.78
C THR A 328 -21.23 -7.51 9.64
N THR A 329 -22.43 -7.15 9.14
CA THR A 329 -23.35 -6.26 9.84
C THR A 329 -23.76 -6.81 11.22
N GLY A 330 -23.75 -5.93 12.22
CA GLY A 330 -24.12 -6.25 13.59
C GLY A 330 -23.04 -6.98 14.39
N VAL A 331 -21.78 -6.91 13.97
CA VAL A 331 -20.63 -7.20 14.84
C VAL A 331 -20.54 -6.16 15.95
N THR A 332 -20.01 -6.55 17.11
CA THR A 332 -19.77 -5.64 18.23
C THR A 332 -18.31 -5.18 18.27
N GLN A 333 -18.08 -4.02 18.89
CA GLN A 333 -16.74 -3.49 19.15
C GLN A 333 -15.86 -4.50 19.92
N HIS A 334 -16.40 -5.18 20.93
CA HIS A 334 -15.66 -6.18 21.72
C HIS A 334 -15.18 -7.35 20.86
N THR A 335 -16.08 -7.93 20.05
CA THR A 335 -15.76 -9.07 19.19
C THR A 335 -14.74 -8.69 18.11
N THR A 336 -14.86 -7.50 17.51
CA THR A 336 -13.86 -7.00 16.55
C THR A 336 -12.52 -6.71 17.22
N SER A 337 -12.51 -6.15 18.44
CA SER A 337 -11.27 -5.90 19.19
C SER A 337 -10.49 -7.18 19.47
N MET A 338 -11.15 -8.25 19.92
CA MET A 338 -10.50 -9.56 20.11
C MET A 338 -9.96 -10.13 18.80
N ALA A 339 -10.70 -10.01 17.70
CA ALA A 339 -10.23 -10.46 16.40
C ALA A 339 -9.01 -9.66 15.92
N LEU A 340 -8.97 -8.35 16.16
CA LEU A 340 -7.82 -7.51 15.82
C LEU A 340 -6.61 -7.81 16.69
N GLN A 341 -6.78 -8.08 17.99
CA GLN A 341 -5.69 -8.55 18.87
C GLN A 341 -5.04 -9.83 18.32
N ARG A 342 -5.85 -10.73 17.76
CA ARG A 342 -5.35 -11.92 17.08
C ARG A 342 -4.53 -11.54 15.85
N TRP A 343 -4.98 -10.57 15.05
CA TRP A 343 -4.26 -10.11 13.86
C TRP A 343 -2.93 -9.46 14.15
N ILE A 344 -2.85 -8.63 15.20
CA ILE A 344 -1.58 -8.07 15.66
C ILE A 344 -0.72 -9.07 16.45
N GLY A 345 -1.21 -10.30 16.68
CA GLY A 345 -0.43 -11.34 17.37
C GLY A 345 -0.32 -11.19 18.89
N THR A 346 -1.15 -10.35 19.52
CA THR A 346 -1.15 -10.16 20.98
C THR A 346 -1.99 -11.18 21.73
N CYS A 347 -2.84 -11.94 21.04
CA CYS A 347 -3.56 -13.04 21.68
C CYS A 347 -2.56 -14.15 22.04
N LYS A 348 -2.37 -14.39 23.34
CA LYS A 348 -1.83 -15.67 23.79
C LYS A 348 -2.82 -16.74 23.33
N LEU A 349 -2.38 -17.62 22.43
CA LEU A 349 -3.14 -18.82 22.16
C LEU A 349 -3.30 -19.55 23.50
N GLU A 350 -4.52 -19.67 23.99
CA GLU A 350 -4.80 -20.73 24.96
C GLU A 350 -4.52 -22.04 24.22
N THR A 351 -3.33 -22.60 24.46
CA THR A 351 -3.01 -23.96 24.05
C THR A 351 -4.05 -24.86 24.69
N LYS A 352 -4.97 -25.36 23.88
CA LYS A 352 -5.90 -26.41 24.28
C LYS A 352 -5.15 -27.71 24.60
#